data_AF-A0A378SH41-F1
#
_entry.id   AF-A0A378SH41-F1
#
_cell.length_a   1.000
_cell.length_b   1.000
_cell.length_c   1.000
_cell.angle_alpha   90.00
_cell.angle_beta   90.00
_cell.angle_gamma   90.00
#
_symmetry.space_group_name_H-M   'P 1'
#
loop_
_entity.id
_entity.type
_entity.pdbx_description
1 polymer ?
#
loop_
_entity_poly.entity_id
_entity_poly.type
_entity_poly.pdbx_seq_one_letter_code
_entity_poly.pdbx_strand_id
1 'polypeptide(L)'
;MTDPLDALRGGDLPVDPDPAFARRLRSRLETAANLFEQQPDRTKDIIMSGTDTVLAELTEPTSGGLIPYLTVTDARAAIDWYVDVLGASVVGAPITMDDGRIGHAELTVSGATLYLADEYPEIGLKAPSSQHVSASMMLTVTSVDGTLERARSAGAFVQREPYEDHGARTAAIVDPFGHRWMLTGPITGAPVPIRHGDVGYVSVRTPDTQRAAAFYGHLLGWVFDPETQRVTNTGQRIGITTAPGRHTLFCCYAVTDLDGARDSIVAGGGTVDDVVEFDFGSVLGATDPAGAEFGVYRPAPDEPRPLLNGGGPGELSYITYQVPDSAEFRAFYSRVLFWTYEPGRVDDGWGVVGTHPMSGAAGGHADAVTVPMWTVADIDAAVARVREAGGTVVEEPSQQPYGKSALCTDDQGARFYLGEF
;
A
#
# COMPACT_ATOMS: atom_id res chain seq x y z
N MET A 1 37.73 -27.89 -36.20
CA MET A 1 37.11 -26.72 -35.55
C MET A 1 38.11 -25.59 -35.65
N THR A 2 37.82 -24.60 -36.48
CA THR A 2 38.58 -23.34 -36.52
C THR A 2 38.13 -22.50 -35.33
N ASP A 3 39.07 -21.87 -34.64
CA ASP A 3 38.82 -21.06 -33.44
C ASP A 3 38.00 -19.81 -33.83
N PRO A 4 36.83 -19.55 -33.20
CA PRO A 4 36.03 -18.36 -33.47
C PRO A 4 36.76 -17.03 -33.18
N LEU A 5 37.90 -17.05 -32.48
CA LEU A 5 38.73 -15.87 -32.22
C LEU A 5 39.66 -15.50 -33.37
N ASP A 6 39.81 -16.32 -34.42
CA ASP A 6 40.63 -15.97 -35.59
C ASP A 6 40.05 -14.78 -36.39
N ALA A 7 38.75 -14.48 -36.24
CA ALA A 7 38.11 -13.30 -36.84
C ALA A 7 38.67 -11.97 -36.28
N LEU A 8 39.18 -11.97 -35.04
CA LEU A 8 39.78 -10.79 -34.41
C LEU A 8 41.25 -10.57 -34.80
N ARG A 9 41.83 -11.48 -35.58
CA ARG A 9 43.20 -11.36 -36.11
C ARG A 9 43.24 -10.82 -37.54
N GLY A 10 42.08 -10.52 -38.13
CA GLY A 10 41.98 -9.77 -39.38
C GLY A 10 42.57 -8.37 -39.18
N GLY A 11 43.57 -8.02 -39.99
CA GLY A 11 44.40 -6.82 -39.86
C GLY A 11 43.71 -5.50 -40.19
N ASP A 12 42.53 -5.25 -39.63
CA ASP A 12 41.95 -3.90 -39.62
C ASP A 12 42.77 -3.06 -38.63
N LEU A 13 43.70 -2.28 -39.18
CA LEU A 13 44.45 -1.31 -38.41
C LEU A 13 43.48 -0.25 -37.85
N PRO A 14 43.60 0.14 -36.57
CA PRO A 14 42.82 1.23 -36.01
C PRO A 14 42.99 2.49 -36.87
N VAL A 15 41.88 3.03 -37.36
CA VAL A 15 41.91 4.29 -38.10
C VAL A 15 42.06 5.41 -37.07
N ASP A 16 43.19 6.10 -37.10
CA ASP A 16 43.37 7.29 -36.26
C ASP A 16 42.28 8.32 -36.56
N PRO A 17 41.68 8.94 -35.53
CA PRO A 17 40.65 9.95 -35.73
C PRO A 17 41.21 11.12 -36.56
N ASP A 18 40.36 11.73 -37.39
CA ASP A 18 40.72 12.90 -38.21
C ASP A 18 41.56 13.90 -37.38
N PRO A 19 42.82 14.17 -37.76
CA PRO A 19 43.71 15.06 -37.02
C PRO A 19 43.15 16.49 -36.86
N ALA A 20 42.25 16.93 -37.75
CA ALA A 20 41.56 18.20 -37.59
C ALA A 20 40.49 18.13 -36.49
N PHE A 21 39.72 17.04 -36.41
CA PHE A 21 38.80 16.77 -35.32
C PHE A 21 39.51 16.67 -33.97
N ALA A 22 40.59 15.87 -33.89
CA ALA A 22 41.35 15.69 -32.65
C ALA A 22 41.93 17.02 -32.13
N ARG A 23 42.46 17.88 -33.03
CA ARG A 23 42.95 19.22 -32.66
C ARG A 23 41.85 20.15 -32.18
N ARG A 24 40.68 20.15 -32.83
CA ARG A 24 39.53 20.96 -32.40
C ARG A 24 39.02 20.53 -31.02
N LEU A 25 38.93 19.22 -30.79
CA LEU A 25 38.48 18.68 -29.51
C LEU A 25 39.46 19.01 -28.39
N ARG A 26 40.77 18.81 -28.61
CA ARG A 26 41.81 19.16 -27.64
C ARG A 26 41.78 20.66 -27.29
N SER A 27 41.71 21.53 -28.30
CA SER A 27 41.64 22.98 -28.06
C SER A 27 40.39 23.39 -27.26
N ARG A 28 39.24 22.75 -27.51
CA ARG A 28 38.01 22.99 -26.73
C ARG A 28 38.14 22.53 -25.27
N LEU A 29 38.74 21.37 -25.03
CA LEU A 29 38.95 20.83 -23.69
C LEU A 29 39.97 21.66 -22.90
N GLU A 30 41.07 22.07 -23.52
CA GLU A 30 42.07 22.94 -22.89
C GLU A 30 41.50 24.33 -22.59
N THR A 31 40.67 24.86 -23.49
CA THR A 31 39.97 26.14 -23.25
C THR A 31 38.99 26.02 -22.09
N ALA A 32 38.21 24.94 -22.02
CA ALA A 32 37.27 24.69 -20.93
C ALA A 32 38.01 24.53 -19.60
N ALA A 33 39.08 23.73 -19.55
CA ALA A 33 39.89 23.52 -18.35
C ALA A 33 40.51 24.83 -17.83
N ASN A 34 41.13 25.63 -18.72
CA ASN A 34 41.69 26.93 -18.33
C ASN A 34 40.62 27.92 -17.86
N LEU A 35 39.40 27.85 -18.42
CA LEU A 35 38.30 28.72 -17.99
C LEU A 35 37.85 28.40 -16.55
N PHE A 36 37.81 27.10 -16.19
CA PHE A 36 37.48 26.64 -14.86
C PHE A 36 38.56 26.99 -13.82
N GLU A 37 39.84 26.91 -14.19
CA GLU A 37 40.95 27.26 -13.30
C GLU A 37 41.04 28.77 -13.01
N GLN A 38 40.70 29.63 -13.99
CA GLN A 38 40.79 31.08 -13.82
C GLN A 38 39.58 31.70 -13.11
N GLN A 39 38.42 31.04 -13.08
CA GLN A 39 37.19 31.55 -12.47
C GLN A 39 36.36 30.44 -11.77
N PRO A 40 36.84 29.89 -10.63
CA PRO A 40 36.25 28.73 -9.99
C PRO A 40 34.83 28.94 -9.42
N ASP A 41 34.41 30.19 -9.19
CA ASP A 41 33.09 30.51 -8.60
C ASP A 41 32.01 30.90 -9.63
N ARG A 42 32.27 30.79 -10.95
CA ARG A 42 31.34 31.31 -11.96
C ARG A 42 30.07 30.46 -12.16
N THR A 43 30.05 29.23 -11.66
CA THR A 43 28.90 28.31 -11.73
C THR A 43 27.99 28.35 -10.51
N LYS A 44 28.32 29.12 -9.45
CA LYS A 44 27.50 29.14 -8.22
C LYS A 44 26.08 29.65 -8.43
N ASP A 45 25.82 30.46 -9.45
CA ASP A 45 24.52 31.09 -9.69
C ASP A 45 23.98 30.93 -11.14
N ILE A 46 24.51 29.98 -11.92
CA ILE A 46 23.97 29.68 -13.25
C ILE A 46 23.00 28.50 -13.13
N ILE A 47 21.70 28.80 -13.08
CA ILE A 47 20.64 27.78 -13.20
C ILE A 47 20.58 27.31 -14.65
N MET A 48 21.07 26.11 -14.92
CA MET A 48 20.96 25.42 -16.21
C MET A 48 19.51 24.90 -16.40
N SER A 49 18.58 25.80 -16.72
CA SER A 49 17.13 25.55 -16.85
C SER A 49 16.71 24.63 -18.01
N GLY A 50 17.57 23.72 -18.48
CA GLY A 50 17.23 22.74 -19.51
C GLY A 50 17.90 21.39 -19.33
N THR A 51 18.68 21.18 -18.27
CA THR A 51 19.38 19.92 -18.03
C THR A 51 18.78 19.15 -16.85
N ASP A 52 18.15 19.80 -15.87
CA ASP A 52 17.55 19.09 -14.74
C ASP A 52 16.38 18.18 -15.14
N THR A 53 15.59 18.55 -16.15
CA THR A 53 14.51 17.67 -16.64
C THR A 53 15.05 16.45 -17.38
N VAL A 54 16.13 16.62 -18.16
CA VAL A 54 16.76 15.52 -18.91
C VAL A 54 17.61 14.65 -17.99
N LEU A 55 18.26 15.24 -16.98
CA LEU A 55 18.96 14.47 -15.95
C LEU A 55 17.96 13.72 -15.07
N ALA A 56 16.82 14.31 -14.70
CA ALA A 56 15.78 13.63 -13.92
C ALA A 56 15.21 12.40 -14.66
N GLU A 57 14.98 12.49 -15.99
CA GLU A 57 14.62 11.33 -16.82
C GLU A 57 15.75 10.29 -16.94
N LEU A 58 17.02 10.69 -16.78
CA LEU A 58 18.20 9.78 -16.82
C LEU A 58 18.65 9.28 -15.43
N THR A 59 18.16 9.87 -14.34
CA THR A 59 18.43 9.49 -12.95
C THR A 59 17.22 8.91 -12.22
N GLU A 60 16.10 8.66 -12.91
CA GLU A 60 15.24 7.57 -12.47
C GLU A 60 16.13 6.33 -12.38
N PRO A 61 16.18 5.64 -11.23
CA PRO A 61 16.93 4.41 -11.15
C PRO A 61 16.25 3.45 -12.13
N THR A 62 16.85 3.22 -13.29
CA THR A 62 16.64 1.98 -14.03
C THR A 62 17.23 0.89 -13.14
N SER A 63 16.44 0.49 -12.15
CA SER A 63 16.72 -0.67 -11.32
C SER A 63 16.90 -1.82 -12.30
N GLY A 64 18.12 -2.38 -12.36
CA GLY A 64 18.37 -3.59 -13.12
C GLY A 64 17.41 -4.67 -12.63
N GLY A 65 16.33 -4.88 -13.38
CA GLY A 65 15.26 -5.80 -13.04
C GLY A 65 15.49 -7.17 -13.68
N LEU A 66 14.89 -8.20 -13.09
CA LEU A 66 14.76 -9.50 -13.75
C LEU A 66 13.82 -9.33 -14.95
N ILE A 67 14.27 -9.70 -16.15
CA ILE A 67 13.44 -9.75 -17.35
C ILE A 67 12.95 -11.19 -17.49
N PRO A 68 11.64 -11.46 -17.32
CA PRO A 68 11.11 -12.78 -17.58
C PRO A 68 11.25 -13.11 -19.06
N TYR A 69 11.67 -14.33 -19.35
CA TYR A 69 11.69 -14.88 -20.70
C TYR A 69 10.65 -16.00 -20.76
N LEU A 70 9.52 -15.72 -21.38
CA LEU A 70 8.42 -16.68 -21.51
C LEU A 70 8.60 -17.54 -22.75
N THR A 71 8.35 -18.83 -22.56
CA THR A 71 8.25 -19.81 -23.65
C THR A 71 6.78 -20.15 -23.84
N VAL A 72 6.31 -20.12 -25.09
CA VAL A 72 4.93 -20.43 -25.44
C VAL A 72 4.87 -21.38 -26.64
N THR A 73 3.74 -22.06 -26.84
CA THR A 73 3.56 -22.97 -27.98
C THR A 73 3.34 -22.24 -29.31
N ASP A 74 2.87 -21.00 -29.25
CA ASP A 74 2.65 -20.11 -30.41
C ASP A 74 2.90 -18.65 -30.00
N ALA A 75 4.10 -18.15 -30.31
CA ALA A 75 4.54 -16.81 -29.94
C ALA A 75 3.78 -15.71 -30.66
N ARG A 76 3.29 -15.94 -31.89
CA ARG A 76 2.51 -14.92 -32.61
C ARG A 76 1.16 -14.72 -31.93
N ALA A 77 0.46 -15.82 -31.65
CA ALA A 77 -0.80 -15.76 -30.92
C ALA A 77 -0.63 -15.17 -29.52
N ALA A 78 0.49 -15.47 -28.84
CA ALA A 78 0.78 -14.91 -27.52
C ALA A 78 1.07 -13.41 -27.56
N ILE A 79 1.81 -12.93 -28.56
CA ILE A 79 2.03 -11.49 -28.77
C ILE A 79 0.68 -10.79 -28.95
N ASP A 80 -0.16 -11.27 -29.87
CA ASP A 80 -1.47 -10.67 -30.14
C ASP A 80 -2.32 -10.65 -28.87
N TRP A 81 -2.34 -11.75 -28.11
CA TRP A 81 -3.08 -11.84 -26.86
C TRP A 81 -2.54 -10.89 -25.78
N TYR A 82 -1.22 -10.77 -25.61
CA TYR A 82 -0.61 -9.86 -24.64
C TYR A 82 -0.86 -8.39 -25.00
N VAL A 83 -0.85 -8.05 -26.29
CA VAL A 83 -1.20 -6.71 -26.78
C VAL A 83 -2.66 -6.40 -26.46
N ASP A 84 -3.59 -7.28 -26.85
CA ASP A 84 -5.03 -7.02 -26.74
C ASP A 84 -5.55 -7.08 -25.30
N VAL A 85 -5.04 -8.01 -24.49
CA VAL A 85 -5.56 -8.28 -23.14
C VAL A 85 -4.81 -7.48 -22.08
N LEU A 86 -3.48 -7.56 -22.09
CA LEU A 86 -2.62 -6.97 -21.07
C LEU A 86 -2.13 -5.56 -21.44
N GLY A 87 -2.40 -5.09 -22.66
CA GLY A 87 -1.93 -3.79 -23.14
C GLY A 87 -0.43 -3.76 -23.39
N ALA A 88 0.16 -4.90 -23.75
CA ALA A 88 1.57 -4.95 -24.12
C ALA A 88 1.83 -4.20 -25.43
N SER A 89 3.07 -3.79 -25.66
CA SER A 89 3.55 -3.22 -26.92
C SER A 89 4.80 -3.97 -27.36
N VAL A 90 4.87 -4.33 -28.63
CA VAL A 90 6.05 -5.01 -29.20
C VAL A 90 7.16 -3.99 -29.41
N VAL A 91 8.35 -4.31 -28.92
CA VAL A 91 9.55 -3.50 -29.12
C VAL A 91 10.34 -4.06 -30.28
N GLY A 92 10.40 -3.29 -31.37
CA GLY A 92 11.08 -3.72 -32.59
C GLY A 92 10.38 -4.88 -33.31
N ALA A 93 11.10 -5.51 -34.24
CA ALA A 93 10.60 -6.65 -34.98
C ALA A 93 11.00 -7.96 -34.28
N PRO A 94 10.07 -8.91 -34.04
CA PRO A 94 10.42 -10.24 -33.56
C PRO A 94 11.45 -10.92 -34.46
N ILE A 95 12.44 -11.57 -33.84
CA ILE A 95 13.46 -12.36 -34.53
C ILE A 95 12.84 -13.70 -34.91
N THR A 96 12.64 -13.90 -36.21
CA THR A 96 12.15 -15.16 -36.76
C THR A 96 13.34 -16.01 -37.20
N MET A 97 13.34 -17.27 -36.79
CA MET A 97 14.35 -18.26 -37.15
C MET A 97 14.07 -18.87 -38.54
N ASP A 98 15.04 -19.60 -39.11
CA ASP A 98 14.93 -20.21 -40.45
C ASP A 98 13.74 -21.18 -40.60
N ASP A 99 13.26 -21.75 -39.49
CA ASP A 99 12.09 -22.65 -39.44
C ASP A 99 10.74 -21.90 -39.30
N GLY A 100 10.76 -20.57 -39.24
CA GLY A 100 9.58 -19.73 -39.13
C GLY A 100 9.05 -19.52 -37.70
N ARG A 101 9.68 -20.10 -36.67
CA ARG A 101 9.37 -19.81 -35.26
C ARG A 101 9.98 -18.47 -34.83
N ILE A 102 9.34 -17.80 -33.88
CA ILE A 102 9.91 -16.63 -33.20
C ILE A 102 10.90 -17.14 -32.16
N GLY A 103 12.18 -16.90 -32.43
CA GLY A 103 13.26 -17.21 -31.48
C GLY A 103 13.43 -16.15 -30.40
N HIS A 104 12.93 -14.94 -30.64
CA HIS A 104 12.93 -13.85 -29.66
C HIS A 104 11.95 -12.73 -30.06
N ALA A 105 11.14 -12.28 -29.11
CA ALA A 105 10.38 -11.05 -29.18
C ALA A 105 10.53 -10.29 -27.86
N GLU A 106 10.58 -8.97 -27.96
CA GLU A 106 10.58 -8.08 -26.82
C GLU A 106 9.24 -7.36 -26.74
N LEU A 107 8.65 -7.34 -25.53
CA LEU A 107 7.41 -6.64 -25.24
C LEU A 107 7.59 -5.74 -24.02
N THR A 108 6.93 -4.59 -24.03
CA THR A 108 6.76 -3.74 -22.85
C THR A 108 5.32 -3.80 -22.37
N VAL A 109 5.10 -4.03 -21.08
CA VAL A 109 3.76 -4.07 -20.46
C VAL A 109 3.82 -3.39 -19.09
N SER A 110 2.94 -2.42 -18.83
CA SER A 110 2.93 -1.62 -17.60
C SER A 110 4.32 -1.02 -17.23
N GLY A 111 5.12 -0.63 -18.23
CA GLY A 111 6.47 -0.08 -18.02
C GLY A 111 7.56 -1.13 -17.77
N ALA A 112 7.25 -2.42 -17.70
CA ALA A 112 8.21 -3.50 -17.56
C ALA A 112 8.52 -4.20 -18.90
N THR A 113 9.75 -4.69 -19.06
CA THR A 113 10.18 -5.47 -20.23
C THR A 113 9.96 -6.97 -19.99
N LEU A 114 9.50 -7.65 -21.04
CA LEU A 114 9.26 -9.08 -21.11
C LEU A 114 9.86 -9.63 -22.41
N TYR A 115 10.53 -10.78 -22.34
CA TYR A 115 10.95 -11.53 -23.53
C TYR A 115 10.05 -12.73 -23.77
N LEU A 116 9.88 -13.09 -25.04
CA LEU A 116 9.01 -14.17 -25.47
C LEU A 116 9.65 -14.95 -26.63
N ALA A 117 9.50 -16.27 -26.63
CA ALA A 117 9.84 -17.12 -27.78
C ALA A 117 8.87 -18.29 -27.90
N ASP A 118 8.81 -18.86 -29.10
CA ASP A 118 8.24 -20.18 -29.32
C ASP A 118 9.05 -21.24 -28.55
N GLU A 119 8.42 -22.39 -28.31
CA GLU A 119 9.11 -23.52 -27.72
C GLU A 119 10.10 -24.20 -28.67
N TYR A 120 11.22 -24.65 -28.10
CA TYR A 120 12.23 -25.48 -28.74
C TYR A 120 12.51 -26.72 -27.86
N PRO A 121 11.59 -27.72 -27.85
CA PRO A 121 11.76 -28.93 -27.04
C PRO A 121 13.07 -29.68 -27.32
N GLU A 122 13.63 -29.55 -28.53
CA GLU A 122 14.90 -30.14 -28.95
C GLU A 122 16.12 -29.64 -28.16
N ILE A 123 16.03 -28.45 -27.55
CA ILE A 123 17.05 -27.89 -26.66
C ILE A 123 16.55 -27.77 -25.21
N GLY A 124 15.40 -28.36 -24.90
CA GLY A 124 14.81 -28.37 -23.56
C GLY A 124 14.01 -27.11 -23.19
N LEU A 125 13.74 -26.20 -24.13
CA LEU A 125 12.94 -25.01 -23.90
C LEU A 125 11.47 -25.30 -24.23
N LYS A 126 10.62 -25.49 -23.22
CA LYS A 126 9.23 -25.94 -23.41
C LYS A 126 8.23 -25.00 -22.77
N ALA A 127 7.08 -24.80 -23.42
CA ALA A 127 5.97 -24.07 -22.84
C ALA A 127 5.40 -24.81 -21.60
N PRO A 128 4.78 -24.10 -20.64
CA PRO A 128 4.14 -24.72 -19.49
C PRO A 128 3.07 -25.74 -19.89
N SER A 129 3.01 -26.87 -19.20
CA SER A 129 1.89 -27.81 -19.35
C SER A 129 0.64 -27.27 -18.66
N SER A 130 -0.53 -27.58 -19.20
CA SER A 130 -1.82 -27.18 -18.61
C SER A 130 -1.88 -27.51 -17.10
N GLN A 131 -2.37 -26.55 -16.31
CA GLN A 131 -2.50 -26.62 -14.84
C GLN A 131 -1.19 -26.80 -14.05
N HIS A 132 -0.02 -26.63 -14.67
CA HIS A 132 1.27 -26.63 -13.99
C HIS A 132 1.87 -25.22 -13.99
N VAL A 133 2.05 -24.67 -12.79
CA VAL A 133 2.57 -23.30 -12.59
C VAL A 133 4.00 -23.40 -12.05
N SER A 134 4.99 -23.05 -12.88
CA SER A 134 6.40 -22.99 -12.47
C SER A 134 6.80 -21.62 -11.92
N ALA A 135 6.10 -20.56 -12.35
CA ALA A 135 6.31 -19.19 -11.92
C ALA A 135 4.98 -18.40 -11.97
N SER A 136 4.91 -17.28 -11.27
CA SER A 136 3.79 -16.33 -11.35
C SER A 136 4.33 -14.94 -11.63
N MET A 137 3.81 -14.30 -12.66
CA MET A 137 4.13 -12.90 -12.95
C MET A 137 3.09 -12.00 -12.29
N MET A 138 3.57 -11.02 -11.52
CA MET A 138 2.71 -9.96 -10.98
C MET A 138 2.67 -8.82 -11.98
N LEU A 139 1.46 -8.40 -12.37
CA LEU A 139 1.26 -7.34 -13.33
C LEU A 139 0.36 -6.26 -12.71
N THR A 140 0.88 -5.04 -12.64
CA THR A 140 0.11 -3.85 -12.27
C THR A 140 -0.78 -3.43 -13.43
N VAL A 141 -2.06 -3.21 -13.17
CA VAL A 141 -3.06 -2.80 -14.17
C VAL A 141 -3.94 -1.68 -13.64
N THR A 142 -4.39 -0.80 -14.53
CA THR A 142 -5.25 0.33 -14.15
C THR A 142 -6.65 -0.11 -13.71
N SER A 143 -7.12 -1.27 -14.19
CA SER A 143 -8.40 -1.88 -13.80
C SER A 143 -8.28 -3.40 -13.79
N VAL A 144 -8.38 -4.01 -12.61
CA VAL A 144 -8.34 -5.46 -12.45
C VAL A 144 -9.57 -6.11 -13.08
N ASP A 145 -10.77 -5.61 -12.80
CA ASP A 145 -12.01 -6.19 -13.34
C ASP A 145 -12.07 -6.08 -14.87
N GLY A 146 -11.70 -4.92 -15.42
CA GLY A 146 -11.69 -4.72 -16.86
C GLY A 146 -10.68 -5.63 -17.57
N THR A 147 -9.49 -5.81 -16.98
CA THR A 147 -8.46 -6.71 -17.54
C THR A 147 -8.85 -8.17 -17.38
N LEU A 148 -9.45 -8.55 -16.24
CA LEU A 148 -9.93 -9.90 -16.00
C LEU A 148 -11.03 -10.30 -17.00
N GLU A 149 -11.97 -9.41 -17.28
CA GLU A 149 -13.06 -9.69 -18.23
C GLU A 149 -12.55 -9.84 -19.66
N ARG A 150 -11.59 -9.02 -20.09
CA ARG A 150 -10.89 -9.20 -21.37
C ARG A 150 -10.17 -10.54 -21.43
N ALA A 151 -9.43 -10.88 -20.38
CA ALA A 151 -8.69 -12.13 -20.30
C ALA A 151 -9.63 -13.35 -20.37
N ARG A 152 -10.74 -13.33 -19.62
CA ARG A 152 -11.78 -14.37 -19.64
C ARG A 152 -12.36 -14.53 -21.04
N SER A 153 -12.71 -13.42 -21.69
CA SER A 153 -13.26 -13.42 -23.06
C SER A 153 -12.25 -13.94 -24.10
N ALA A 154 -10.96 -13.70 -23.86
CA ALA A 154 -9.86 -14.15 -24.70
C ALA A 154 -9.31 -15.53 -24.31
N GLY A 155 -10.04 -16.32 -23.52
CA GLY A 155 -9.74 -17.73 -23.26
C GLY A 155 -8.81 -18.01 -22.08
N ALA A 156 -8.48 -17.02 -21.25
CA ALA A 156 -7.75 -17.28 -20.01
C ALA A 156 -8.64 -18.00 -18.97
N PHE A 157 -8.02 -18.88 -18.19
CA PHE A 157 -8.66 -19.52 -17.06
C PHE A 157 -8.56 -18.61 -15.83
N VAL A 158 -9.71 -18.14 -15.32
CA VAL A 158 -9.78 -17.38 -14.07
C VAL A 158 -9.58 -18.33 -12.91
N GLN A 159 -8.37 -18.34 -12.36
CA GLN A 159 -8.02 -19.17 -11.21
C GLN A 159 -8.58 -18.58 -9.92
N ARG A 160 -8.67 -17.25 -9.83
CA ARG A 160 -9.21 -16.53 -8.67
C ARG A 160 -9.87 -15.22 -9.10
N GLU A 161 -11.15 -15.08 -8.75
CA GLU A 161 -11.94 -13.87 -8.96
C GLU A 161 -11.37 -12.66 -8.20
N PRO A 162 -11.72 -11.42 -8.60
CA PRO A 162 -11.22 -10.21 -7.97
C PRO A 162 -11.56 -10.17 -6.48
N TYR A 163 -10.57 -9.80 -5.69
CA TYR A 163 -10.68 -9.57 -4.26
C TYR A 163 -9.86 -8.35 -3.89
N GLU A 164 -10.14 -7.78 -2.73
CA GLU A 164 -9.38 -6.65 -2.19
C GLU A 164 -8.62 -7.11 -0.96
N ASP A 165 -7.33 -6.84 -0.95
CA ASP A 165 -6.43 -7.22 0.13
C ASP A 165 -5.23 -6.28 0.12
N HIS A 166 -4.69 -5.96 1.30
CA HIS A 166 -3.50 -5.10 1.47
C HIS A 166 -3.56 -3.76 0.68
N GLY A 167 -4.74 -3.17 0.51
CA GLY A 167 -4.91 -1.88 -0.19
C GLY A 167 -4.92 -1.97 -1.73
N ALA A 168 -4.90 -3.17 -2.31
CA ALA A 168 -5.00 -3.37 -3.75
C ALA A 168 -6.16 -4.30 -4.11
N ARG A 169 -6.75 -4.08 -5.28
CA ARG A 169 -7.61 -5.08 -5.90
C ARG A 169 -6.72 -6.06 -6.64
N THR A 170 -6.97 -7.35 -6.46
CA THR A 170 -6.13 -8.41 -7.04
C THR A 170 -6.99 -9.51 -7.65
N ALA A 171 -6.53 -10.13 -8.74
CA ALA A 171 -7.10 -11.34 -9.33
C ALA A 171 -5.98 -12.26 -9.85
N ALA A 172 -6.27 -13.54 -10.09
CA ALA A 172 -5.29 -14.45 -10.69
C ALA A 172 -5.87 -15.21 -11.88
N ILE A 173 -5.10 -15.26 -12.97
CA ILE A 173 -5.45 -15.95 -14.22
C ILE A 173 -4.31 -16.87 -14.65
N VAL A 174 -4.66 -17.89 -15.44
CA VAL A 174 -3.72 -18.63 -16.28
C VAL A 174 -4.05 -18.28 -17.73
N ASP A 175 -3.08 -17.73 -18.47
CA ASP A 175 -3.28 -17.36 -19.87
C ASP A 175 -3.41 -18.62 -20.77
N PRO A 176 -3.85 -18.47 -22.04
CA PRO A 176 -4.01 -19.60 -22.95
C PRO A 176 -2.73 -20.41 -23.22
N PHE A 177 -1.56 -19.83 -22.91
CA PHE A 177 -0.25 -20.42 -23.12
C PHE A 177 0.33 -21.07 -21.85
N GLY A 178 -0.43 -21.06 -20.76
CA GLY A 178 -0.14 -21.78 -19.52
C GLY A 178 0.58 -20.95 -18.45
N HIS A 179 0.85 -19.67 -18.68
CA HIS A 179 1.53 -18.82 -17.69
C HIS A 179 0.55 -18.22 -16.70
N ARG A 180 0.93 -18.21 -15.41
CA ARG A 180 0.11 -17.64 -14.35
C ARG A 180 0.42 -16.16 -14.15
N TRP A 181 -0.62 -15.34 -14.19
CA TRP A 181 -0.56 -13.91 -13.92
C TRP A 181 -1.36 -13.56 -12.67
N MET A 182 -0.78 -12.71 -11.81
CA MET A 182 -1.48 -12.02 -10.73
C MET A 182 -1.68 -10.56 -11.14
N LEU A 183 -2.93 -10.19 -11.40
CA LEU A 183 -3.31 -8.82 -11.75
C LEU A 183 -3.49 -8.06 -10.45
N THR A 184 -2.80 -6.94 -10.29
CA THR A 184 -2.94 -6.03 -9.14
C THR A 184 -3.23 -4.62 -9.63
N GLY A 185 -4.10 -3.89 -8.95
CA GLY A 185 -4.49 -2.54 -9.37
C GLY A 185 -5.22 -1.78 -8.28
N PRO A 186 -5.64 -0.53 -8.56
CA PRO A 186 -6.36 0.26 -7.58
C PRO A 186 -7.68 -0.41 -7.19
N ILE A 187 -8.08 -0.24 -5.94
CA ILE A 187 -9.42 -0.61 -5.46
C ILE A 187 -10.49 0.11 -6.29
N THR A 188 -11.57 -0.59 -6.64
CA THR A 188 -12.53 -0.08 -7.63
C THR A 188 -13.50 0.96 -7.08
N GLY A 189 -13.46 1.27 -5.78
CA GLY A 189 -14.12 2.44 -5.22
C GLY A 189 -15.65 2.47 -5.37
N ALA A 190 -16.30 1.35 -5.71
CA ALA A 190 -17.73 1.21 -5.41
C ALA A 190 -17.83 1.25 -3.88
N PRO A 191 -18.51 2.24 -3.27
CA PRO A 191 -18.60 2.31 -1.83
C PRO A 191 -19.33 1.06 -1.36
N VAL A 192 -18.58 0.10 -0.83
CA VAL A 192 -19.19 -0.99 -0.07
C VAL A 192 -19.79 -0.30 1.14
N PRO A 193 -21.09 -0.50 1.44
CA PRO A 193 -21.65 0.07 2.66
C PRO A 193 -20.91 -0.46 3.88
N ILE A 194 -20.79 0.37 4.91
CA ILE A 194 -20.23 -0.06 6.20
C ILE A 194 -20.99 -1.28 6.73
N ARG A 195 -20.27 -2.26 7.26
CA ARG A 195 -20.82 -3.54 7.70
C ARG A 195 -20.90 -3.62 9.21
N HIS A 196 -21.72 -4.54 9.70
CA HIS A 196 -21.74 -4.90 11.11
C HIS A 196 -20.31 -5.22 11.60
N GLY A 197 -19.88 -4.56 12.67
CA GLY A 197 -18.56 -4.73 13.28
C GLY A 197 -17.45 -3.84 12.72
N ASP A 198 -17.69 -3.06 11.67
CA ASP A 198 -16.74 -2.03 11.23
C ASP A 198 -16.78 -0.81 12.16
N VAL A 199 -15.72 -0.01 12.15
CA VAL A 199 -15.62 1.23 12.93
C VAL A 199 -16.15 2.40 12.13
N GLY A 200 -17.27 2.99 12.52
CA GLY A 200 -17.88 4.12 11.81
C GLY A 200 -17.50 5.51 12.31
N TYR A 201 -17.07 5.58 13.57
CA TYR A 201 -16.63 6.81 14.21
C TYR A 201 -15.59 6.47 15.26
N VAL A 202 -14.57 7.32 15.37
CA VAL A 202 -13.60 7.27 16.46
C VAL A 202 -13.47 8.63 17.13
N SER A 203 -13.14 8.64 18.41
CA SER A 203 -12.83 9.87 19.13
C SER A 203 -11.56 9.72 19.94
N VAL A 204 -10.66 10.70 19.85
CA VAL A 204 -9.57 10.84 20.81
C VAL A 204 -10.18 11.35 22.12
N ARG A 205 -10.25 10.49 23.14
CA ARG A 205 -10.71 10.86 24.48
C ARG A 205 -9.56 11.44 25.29
N THR A 206 -9.72 12.68 25.73
CA THR A 206 -8.64 13.46 26.35
C THR A 206 -9.19 14.42 27.43
N PRO A 207 -8.41 14.84 28.44
CA PRO A 207 -8.84 15.82 29.43
C PRO A 207 -9.03 17.24 28.87
N ASP A 208 -8.23 17.64 27.88
CA ASP A 208 -8.27 18.96 27.26
C ASP A 208 -8.32 18.85 25.73
N THR A 209 -9.51 19.09 25.18
CA THR A 209 -9.78 18.98 23.74
C THR A 209 -9.08 20.08 22.94
N GLN A 210 -8.89 21.27 23.51
CA GLN A 210 -8.23 22.37 22.82
C GLN A 210 -6.73 22.11 22.70
N ARG A 211 -6.10 21.58 23.75
CA ARG A 211 -4.70 21.15 23.70
C ARG A 211 -4.49 20.00 22.73
N ALA A 212 -5.36 18.99 22.77
CA ALA A 212 -5.30 17.88 21.80
C ALA A 212 -5.48 18.37 20.36
N ALA A 213 -6.45 19.25 20.10
CA ALA A 213 -6.65 19.84 18.78
C ALA A 213 -5.41 20.60 18.29
N ALA A 214 -4.72 21.34 19.17
CA ALA A 214 -3.46 21.99 18.82
C ALA A 214 -2.33 20.97 18.53
N PHE A 215 -2.22 19.92 19.35
CA PHE A 215 -1.23 18.85 19.17
C PHE A 215 -1.42 18.11 17.85
N TYR A 216 -2.61 17.54 17.61
CA TYR A 216 -2.89 16.79 16.38
C TYR A 216 -3.02 17.69 15.15
N GLY A 217 -3.39 18.96 15.33
CA GLY A 217 -3.31 19.97 14.27
C GLY A 217 -1.88 20.23 13.80
N HIS A 218 -0.91 20.34 14.73
CA HIS A 218 0.51 20.45 14.38
C HIS A 218 1.06 19.16 13.76
N LEU A 219 0.71 18.01 14.36
CA LEU A 219 1.26 16.71 13.96
C LEU A 219 0.71 16.20 12.63
N LEU A 220 -0.62 16.12 12.51
CA LEU A 220 -1.35 15.47 11.42
C LEU A 220 -1.99 16.46 10.45
N GLY A 221 -1.97 17.76 10.75
CA GLY A 221 -2.65 18.78 9.95
C GLY A 221 -4.17 18.77 10.14
N TRP A 222 -4.68 18.21 11.24
CA TRP A 222 -6.12 18.18 11.51
C TRP A 222 -6.72 19.58 11.68
N VAL A 223 -7.87 19.80 11.04
CA VAL A 223 -8.70 20.99 11.22
C VAL A 223 -9.88 20.63 12.13
N PHE A 224 -9.79 21.02 13.39
CA PHE A 224 -10.80 20.72 14.41
C PHE A 224 -11.86 21.82 14.51
N ASP A 225 -13.12 21.41 14.44
CA ASP A 225 -14.29 22.24 14.73
C ASP A 225 -14.74 22.03 16.18
N PRO A 226 -14.59 23.04 17.06
CA PRO A 226 -14.99 22.95 18.47
C PRO A 226 -16.50 22.97 18.69
N GLU A 227 -17.33 23.41 17.73
CA GLU A 227 -18.78 23.38 17.89
C GLU A 227 -19.30 21.95 17.72
N THR A 228 -18.81 21.25 16.70
CA THR A 228 -19.20 19.86 16.43
C THR A 228 -18.31 18.83 17.14
N GLN A 229 -17.17 19.25 17.70
CA GLN A 229 -16.12 18.39 18.28
C GLN A 229 -15.53 17.39 17.26
N ARG A 230 -15.36 17.81 15.99
CA ARG A 230 -14.95 16.93 14.87
C ARG A 230 -13.75 17.47 14.11
N VAL A 231 -12.98 16.56 13.54
CA VAL A 231 -11.99 16.86 12.50
C VAL A 231 -12.70 16.93 11.15
N THR A 232 -12.42 17.98 10.37
CA THR A 232 -13.22 18.35 9.18
C THR A 232 -12.51 18.08 7.85
N ASN A 233 -11.21 17.76 7.88
CA ASN A 233 -10.39 17.51 6.70
C ASN A 233 -9.94 16.04 6.55
N THR A 234 -10.73 15.11 7.06
CA THR A 234 -10.51 13.65 6.97
C THR A 234 -11.72 12.97 6.33
N GLY A 235 -11.50 11.88 5.59
CA GLY A 235 -12.59 11.07 5.05
C GLY A 235 -13.32 10.26 6.13
N GLN A 236 -12.58 9.83 7.15
CA GLN A 236 -13.13 9.15 8.33
C GLN A 236 -13.74 10.14 9.32
N ARG A 237 -14.76 9.69 10.08
CA ARG A 237 -15.36 10.48 11.15
C ARG A 237 -14.51 10.39 12.41
N ILE A 238 -13.71 11.43 12.64
CA ILE A 238 -12.81 11.53 13.78
C ILE A 238 -13.25 12.70 14.66
N GLY A 239 -13.41 12.44 15.96
CA GLY A 239 -13.68 13.44 16.98
C GLY A 239 -12.54 13.61 17.98
N ILE A 240 -12.63 14.69 18.76
CA ILE A 240 -11.82 14.90 19.96
C ILE A 240 -12.80 15.28 21.06
N THR A 241 -12.91 14.45 22.10
CA THR A 241 -13.93 14.63 23.14
C THR A 241 -13.33 14.56 24.53
N THR A 242 -13.91 15.32 25.47
CA THR A 242 -13.46 15.33 26.85
C THR A 242 -13.79 14.02 27.56
N ALA A 243 -12.82 13.39 28.24
CA ALA A 243 -13.06 12.27 29.14
C ALA A 243 -12.19 12.36 30.41
N PRO A 244 -12.73 12.04 31.60
CA PRO A 244 -11.95 11.99 32.82
C PRO A 244 -11.09 10.70 32.88
N GLY A 245 -9.77 10.85 33.03
CA GLY A 245 -8.88 9.78 33.50
C GLY A 245 -8.22 8.90 32.43
N ARG A 246 -8.95 8.31 31.47
CA ARG A 246 -8.36 7.41 30.47
C ARG A 246 -8.14 8.11 29.12
N HIS A 247 -6.88 8.16 28.70
CA HIS A 247 -6.44 8.67 27.40
C HIS A 247 -6.42 7.51 26.40
N THR A 248 -7.50 7.38 25.62
CA THR A 248 -7.66 6.26 24.70
C THR A 248 -8.41 6.71 23.46
N LEU A 249 -8.29 5.92 22.39
CA LEU A 249 -9.25 5.99 21.30
C LEU A 249 -10.57 5.36 21.76
N PHE A 250 -11.66 6.08 21.60
CA PHE A 250 -13.01 5.53 21.67
C PHE A 250 -13.45 5.10 20.28
N CYS A 251 -13.90 3.86 20.14
CA CYS A 251 -14.41 3.33 18.88
C CYS A 251 -15.93 3.18 18.93
N CYS A 252 -16.62 3.59 17.86
CA CYS A 252 -18.04 3.37 17.67
C CYS A 252 -18.26 2.43 16.48
N TYR A 253 -18.84 1.26 16.75
CA TYR A 253 -18.97 0.19 15.78
C TYR A 253 -20.36 0.18 15.13
N ALA A 254 -20.41 -0.07 13.82
CA ALA A 254 -21.65 -0.24 13.11
C ALA A 254 -22.34 -1.54 13.52
N VAL A 255 -23.64 -1.48 13.84
CA VAL A 255 -24.49 -2.64 14.10
C VAL A 255 -25.76 -2.58 13.28
N THR A 256 -26.26 -3.74 12.87
CA THR A 256 -27.52 -3.87 12.13
C THR A 256 -28.73 -3.68 13.05
N ASP A 257 -28.59 -4.02 14.33
CA ASP A 257 -29.64 -3.96 15.32
C ASP A 257 -29.13 -3.42 16.66
N LEU A 258 -29.61 -2.25 17.07
CA LEU A 258 -29.18 -1.60 18.32
C LEU A 258 -29.73 -2.32 19.56
N ASP A 259 -30.96 -2.84 19.50
CA ASP A 259 -31.56 -3.55 20.63
C ASP A 259 -30.90 -4.92 20.81
N GLY A 260 -30.70 -5.67 19.73
CA GLY A 260 -29.92 -6.91 19.76
C GLY A 260 -28.46 -6.73 20.20
N ALA A 261 -27.83 -5.61 19.83
CA ALA A 261 -26.50 -5.26 20.33
C ALA A 261 -26.52 -4.97 21.84
N ARG A 262 -27.51 -4.21 22.34
CA ARG A 262 -27.71 -3.97 23.78
C ARG A 262 -27.81 -5.29 24.56
N ASP A 263 -28.69 -6.19 24.11
CA ASP A 263 -28.88 -7.49 24.75
C ASP A 263 -27.61 -8.33 24.74
N SER A 264 -26.86 -8.31 23.63
CA SER A 264 -25.60 -9.02 23.48
C SER A 264 -24.49 -8.48 24.39
N ILE A 265 -24.42 -7.16 24.57
CA ILE A 265 -23.47 -6.49 25.47
C ILE A 265 -23.74 -6.89 26.92
N VAL A 266 -25.00 -6.77 27.36
CA VAL A 266 -25.40 -7.13 28.74
C VAL A 266 -25.19 -8.62 29.00
N ALA A 267 -25.58 -9.49 28.06
CA ALA A 267 -25.34 -10.93 28.17
C ALA A 267 -23.84 -11.31 28.15
N GLY A 268 -23.00 -10.47 27.56
CA GLY A 268 -21.55 -10.60 27.56
C GLY A 268 -20.87 -10.09 28.85
N GLY A 269 -21.63 -9.52 29.79
CA GLY A 269 -21.11 -8.96 31.05
C GLY A 269 -20.69 -7.48 30.96
N GLY A 270 -20.98 -6.81 29.84
CA GLY A 270 -20.78 -5.37 29.70
C GLY A 270 -21.96 -4.56 30.27
N THR A 271 -21.79 -3.24 30.31
CA THR A 271 -22.84 -2.28 30.66
C THR A 271 -23.14 -1.36 29.50
N VAL A 272 -24.32 -0.75 29.51
CA VAL A 272 -24.82 0.13 28.45
C VAL A 272 -25.35 1.42 29.05
N ASP A 273 -25.13 2.52 28.34
CA ASP A 273 -25.63 3.85 28.70
C ASP A 273 -26.97 4.14 28.01
N ASP A 274 -27.46 5.36 28.19
CA ASP A 274 -28.55 5.91 27.41
C ASP A 274 -28.11 6.15 25.96
N VAL A 275 -29.07 6.05 25.03
CA VAL A 275 -28.82 6.36 23.62
C VAL A 275 -28.70 7.86 23.44
N VAL A 276 -27.66 8.30 22.72
CA VAL A 276 -27.41 9.70 22.39
C VAL A 276 -27.53 9.88 20.89
N GLU A 277 -28.22 10.95 20.47
CA GLU A 277 -28.40 11.29 19.06
C GLU A 277 -27.22 12.12 18.53
N PHE A 278 -26.61 11.65 17.45
CA PHE A 278 -25.60 12.37 16.68
C PHE A 278 -26.11 12.64 15.26
N ASP A 279 -25.44 13.54 14.54
CA ASP A 279 -25.75 13.84 13.13
C ASP A 279 -25.61 12.62 12.20
N PHE A 280 -24.80 11.63 12.60
CA PHE A 280 -24.57 10.39 11.85
C PHE A 280 -25.37 9.18 12.37
N GLY A 281 -26.17 9.34 13.43
CA GLY A 281 -27.07 8.29 13.92
C GLY A 281 -27.15 8.22 15.45
N SER A 282 -28.07 7.36 15.93
CA SER A 282 -28.26 7.05 17.34
C SER A 282 -27.13 6.15 17.84
N VAL A 283 -26.36 6.63 18.82
CA VAL A 283 -25.24 5.91 19.42
C VAL A 283 -25.63 5.39 20.79
N LEU A 284 -25.45 4.08 21.00
CA LEU A 284 -25.50 3.45 22.31
C LEU A 284 -24.09 3.36 22.88
N GLY A 285 -23.82 4.11 23.96
CA GLY A 285 -22.59 3.98 24.75
C GLY A 285 -22.57 2.66 25.53
N ALA A 286 -21.39 2.07 25.69
CA ALA A 286 -21.21 0.82 26.42
C ALA A 286 -19.81 0.73 27.05
N THR A 287 -19.69 -0.13 28.06
CA THR A 287 -18.42 -0.51 28.69
C THR A 287 -18.32 -2.03 28.69
N ASP A 288 -17.19 -2.56 28.23
CA ASP A 288 -16.93 -4.00 28.22
C ASP A 288 -16.53 -4.53 29.62
N PRO A 289 -16.45 -5.86 29.84
CA PRO A 289 -16.08 -6.43 31.14
C PRO A 289 -14.69 -6.02 31.64
N ALA A 290 -13.78 -5.60 30.76
CA ALA A 290 -12.44 -5.12 31.09
C ALA A 290 -12.41 -3.61 31.39
N GLY A 291 -13.56 -2.93 31.31
CA GLY A 291 -13.70 -1.50 31.56
C GLY A 291 -13.31 -0.62 30.37
N ALA A 292 -13.24 -1.17 29.14
CA ALA A 292 -13.04 -0.36 27.95
C ALA A 292 -14.37 0.22 27.47
N GLU A 293 -14.40 1.54 27.30
CA GLU A 293 -15.58 2.26 26.80
C GLU A 293 -15.61 2.24 25.27
N PHE A 294 -16.78 1.93 24.71
CA PHE A 294 -17.03 1.91 23.27
C PHE A 294 -18.47 2.33 22.96
N GLY A 295 -18.79 2.47 21.69
CA GLY A 295 -20.15 2.72 21.23
C GLY A 295 -20.59 1.75 20.16
N VAL A 296 -21.89 1.57 20.00
CA VAL A 296 -22.49 0.96 18.81
C VAL A 296 -23.54 1.89 18.23
N TYR A 297 -23.65 1.92 16.91
CA TYR A 297 -24.62 2.77 16.21
C TYR A 297 -25.18 2.06 15.00
N ARG A 298 -26.39 2.44 14.58
CA ARG A 298 -26.95 1.95 13.32
C ARG A 298 -26.54 2.88 12.17
N PRO A 299 -25.75 2.42 11.18
CA PRO A 299 -25.32 3.26 10.07
C PRO A 299 -26.46 3.57 9.10
N ALA A 300 -26.30 4.65 8.34
CA ALA A 300 -27.17 4.92 7.19
C ALA A 300 -26.96 3.84 6.10
N PRO A 301 -27.98 3.46 5.31
CA PRO A 301 -27.87 2.38 4.32
C PRO A 301 -26.79 2.57 3.26
N ASP A 302 -26.45 3.81 2.94
CA ASP A 302 -25.48 4.23 1.92
C ASP A 302 -24.18 4.75 2.54
N GLU A 303 -23.99 4.60 3.85
CA GLU A 303 -22.77 5.03 4.51
C GLU A 303 -21.55 4.27 3.96
N PRO A 304 -20.54 4.97 3.43
CA PRO A 304 -19.37 4.31 2.87
C PRO A 304 -18.59 3.60 3.97
N ARG A 305 -18.19 2.36 3.69
CA ARG A 305 -17.26 1.62 4.53
C ARG A 305 -15.92 2.36 4.58
N PRO A 306 -15.31 2.51 5.77
CA PRO A 306 -13.98 3.10 5.89
C PRO A 306 -12.95 2.34 5.04
N LEU A 307 -11.92 3.06 4.59
CA LEU A 307 -10.79 2.43 3.90
C LEU A 307 -10.03 1.51 4.84
N LEU A 308 -9.51 0.41 4.29
CA LEU A 308 -8.86 -0.66 5.07
C LEU A 308 -7.65 -0.14 5.87
N ASN A 309 -6.82 0.69 5.25
CA ASN A 309 -5.56 1.22 5.81
C ASN A 309 -5.52 2.78 5.83
N GLY A 310 -6.69 3.42 5.90
CA GLY A 310 -6.82 4.88 5.81
C GLY A 310 -6.64 5.42 4.37
N GLY A 311 -7.09 6.65 4.15
CA GLY A 311 -7.07 7.35 2.85
C GLY A 311 -5.89 8.29 2.61
N GLY A 312 -4.97 8.42 3.57
CA GLY A 312 -3.80 9.29 3.49
C GLY A 312 -3.37 9.84 4.84
N PRO A 313 -2.45 10.82 4.86
CA PRO A 313 -1.96 11.42 6.09
C PRO A 313 -3.08 11.95 6.99
N GLY A 314 -3.00 11.64 8.28
CA GLY A 314 -3.99 12.02 9.29
C GLY A 314 -5.19 11.08 9.40
N GLU A 315 -5.31 10.04 8.57
CA GLU A 315 -6.36 9.03 8.71
C GLU A 315 -5.91 7.81 9.53
N LEU A 316 -6.88 7.09 10.11
CA LEU A 316 -6.64 5.87 10.89
C LEU A 316 -6.35 4.70 9.95
N SER A 317 -5.19 4.07 10.10
CA SER A 317 -4.78 2.91 9.30
C SER A 317 -4.88 1.59 10.04
N TYR A 318 -4.70 1.60 11.36
CA TYR A 318 -4.77 0.39 12.18
C TYR A 318 -5.26 0.70 13.60
N ILE A 319 -5.97 -0.25 14.21
CA ILE A 319 -6.38 -0.17 15.63
C ILE A 319 -5.78 -1.36 16.40
N THR A 320 -5.04 -1.05 17.46
CA THR A 320 -4.49 -2.06 18.37
C THR A 320 -5.24 -2.03 19.70
N TYR A 321 -5.95 -3.11 20.01
CA TYR A 321 -6.56 -3.34 21.32
C TYR A 321 -5.56 -4.03 22.24
N GLN A 322 -5.03 -3.31 23.23
CA GLN A 322 -4.21 -3.90 24.28
C GLN A 322 -5.12 -4.26 25.45
N VAL A 323 -5.12 -5.52 25.85
CA VAL A 323 -6.05 -6.04 26.86
C VAL A 323 -5.35 -6.95 27.86
N PRO A 324 -5.91 -7.14 29.08
CA PRO A 324 -5.38 -8.11 30.03
C PRO A 324 -5.45 -9.55 29.53
N ASP A 325 -6.61 -9.95 28.98
CA ASP A 325 -6.87 -11.30 28.51
C ASP A 325 -7.49 -11.25 27.10
N SER A 326 -6.77 -11.77 26.10
CA SER A 326 -7.26 -11.76 24.72
C SER A 326 -8.43 -12.73 24.51
N ALA A 327 -8.54 -13.80 25.31
CA ALA A 327 -9.62 -14.78 25.18
C ALA A 327 -10.94 -14.20 25.66
N GLU A 328 -10.94 -13.46 26.77
CA GLU A 328 -12.13 -12.72 27.24
C GLU A 328 -12.54 -11.63 26.23
N PHE A 329 -11.58 -10.85 25.73
CA PHE A 329 -11.81 -9.86 24.68
C PHE A 329 -12.48 -10.50 23.44
N ARG A 330 -11.89 -11.57 22.91
CA ARG A 330 -12.41 -12.26 21.72
C ARG A 330 -13.80 -12.84 21.97
N ALA A 331 -14.04 -13.44 23.14
CA ALA A 331 -15.36 -13.99 23.47
C ALA A 331 -16.44 -12.90 23.52
N PHE A 332 -16.12 -11.73 24.08
CA PHE A 332 -17.06 -10.61 24.17
C PHE A 332 -17.33 -10.00 22.78
N TYR A 333 -16.29 -9.61 22.03
CA TYR A 333 -16.47 -8.93 20.76
C TYR A 333 -16.91 -9.87 19.62
N SER A 334 -16.65 -11.18 19.66
CA SER A 334 -17.33 -12.16 18.77
C SER A 334 -18.83 -12.18 18.99
N ARG A 335 -19.30 -12.04 20.24
CA ARG A 335 -20.73 -12.03 20.56
C ARG A 335 -21.40 -10.76 20.05
N VAL A 336 -20.78 -9.60 20.30
CA VAL A 336 -21.40 -8.29 20.05
C VAL A 336 -21.25 -7.86 18.58
N LEU A 337 -20.07 -8.08 17.98
CA LEU A 337 -19.71 -7.54 16.66
C LEU A 337 -19.51 -8.61 15.58
N PHE A 338 -19.72 -9.88 15.92
CA PHE A 338 -19.49 -11.03 15.05
C PHE A 338 -18.05 -11.11 14.51
N TRP A 339 -17.10 -10.52 15.24
CA TRP A 339 -15.70 -10.59 14.90
C TRP A 339 -15.18 -12.02 14.96
N THR A 340 -14.35 -12.34 13.98
CA THR A 340 -13.56 -13.57 13.92
C THR A 340 -12.09 -13.20 13.91
N TYR A 341 -11.23 -14.14 14.31
CA TYR A 341 -9.84 -13.83 14.60
C TYR A 341 -8.90 -14.86 14.00
N GLU A 342 -7.71 -14.40 13.63
CA GLU A 342 -6.59 -15.23 13.24
C GLU A 342 -5.37 -15.00 14.17
N PRO A 343 -4.52 -16.01 14.40
CA PRO A 343 -3.32 -15.83 15.22
C PRO A 343 -2.40 -14.75 14.65
N GLY A 344 -1.98 -13.82 15.50
CA GLY A 344 -1.01 -12.78 15.19
C GLY A 344 0.44 -13.25 15.28
N ARG A 345 1.38 -12.32 15.17
CA ARG A 345 2.83 -12.57 15.20
C ARG A 345 3.48 -12.37 16.56
N VAL A 346 2.74 -11.82 17.52
CA VAL A 346 3.20 -11.58 18.89
C VAL A 346 2.54 -12.57 19.85
N ASP A 347 3.13 -12.75 21.03
CA ASP A 347 2.53 -13.57 22.07
C ASP A 347 1.16 -13.02 22.45
N ASP A 348 0.19 -13.94 22.58
CA ASP A 348 -1.23 -13.64 22.74
C ASP A 348 -1.81 -12.56 21.78
N GLY A 349 -1.25 -12.48 20.57
CA GLY A 349 -1.67 -11.57 19.51
C GLY A 349 -2.71 -12.18 18.56
N TRP A 350 -3.68 -11.37 18.14
CA TRP A 350 -4.79 -11.80 17.29
C TRP A 350 -5.17 -10.72 16.27
N GLY A 351 -5.24 -11.06 14.99
CA GLY A 351 -5.80 -10.19 13.95
C GLY A 351 -7.32 -10.31 13.91
N VAL A 352 -8.04 -9.19 13.81
CA VAL A 352 -9.50 -9.20 13.59
C VAL A 352 -9.77 -9.31 12.09
N VAL A 353 -10.46 -10.38 11.68
CA VAL A 353 -10.65 -10.69 10.26
C VAL A 353 -11.79 -9.86 9.68
N GLY A 354 -11.49 -9.13 8.61
CA GLY A 354 -12.49 -8.49 7.75
C GLY A 354 -13.12 -7.22 8.31
N THR A 355 -12.58 -6.62 9.37
CA THR A 355 -13.01 -5.31 9.90
C THR A 355 -12.28 -4.15 9.20
N HIS A 356 -12.94 -2.99 9.14
CA HIS A 356 -12.38 -1.75 8.60
C HIS A 356 -12.40 -0.62 9.67
N PRO A 357 -11.27 0.06 9.93
CA PRO A 357 -9.93 -0.23 9.41
C PRO A 357 -9.36 -1.54 9.99
N MET A 358 -8.22 -1.99 9.48
CA MET A 358 -7.54 -3.16 10.03
C MET A 358 -7.36 -3.04 11.54
N SER A 359 -7.58 -4.15 12.25
CA SER A 359 -7.50 -4.15 13.71
C SER A 359 -6.88 -5.43 14.24
N GLY A 360 -6.27 -5.34 15.42
CA GLY A 360 -5.72 -6.49 16.13
C GLY A 360 -5.79 -6.30 17.64
N ALA A 361 -5.75 -7.41 18.37
CA ALA A 361 -5.72 -7.44 19.82
C ALA A 361 -4.45 -8.12 20.33
N ALA A 362 -3.93 -7.66 21.46
CA ALA A 362 -2.82 -8.27 22.17
C ALA A 362 -3.16 -8.38 23.66
N GLY A 363 -3.06 -9.59 24.22
CA GLY A 363 -3.27 -9.84 25.64
C GLY A 363 -2.03 -9.56 26.50
N GLY A 364 -2.15 -9.77 27.83
CA GLY A 364 -1.05 -9.62 28.77
C GLY A 364 -0.75 -8.19 29.22
N HIS A 365 -1.62 -7.22 28.91
CA HIS A 365 -1.47 -5.83 29.33
C HIS A 365 -2.15 -5.56 30.68
N ALA A 366 -1.58 -4.67 31.50
CA ALA A 366 -2.14 -4.37 32.82
C ALA A 366 -3.53 -3.71 32.74
N ASP A 367 -3.73 -2.85 31.74
CA ASP A 367 -4.95 -2.10 31.51
C ASP A 367 -5.43 -2.28 30.07
N ALA A 368 -6.75 -2.28 29.89
CA ALA A 368 -7.36 -2.24 28.57
C ALA A 368 -7.21 -0.83 27.96
N VAL A 369 -6.56 -0.74 26.80
CA VAL A 369 -6.41 0.51 26.06
C VAL A 369 -6.47 0.28 24.55
N THR A 370 -7.07 1.23 23.83
CA THR A 370 -7.15 1.21 22.37
C THR A 370 -6.16 2.21 21.80
N VAL A 371 -5.18 1.71 21.05
CA VAL A 371 -4.08 2.50 20.48
C VAL A 371 -4.28 2.65 18.98
N PRO A 372 -4.55 3.85 18.46
CA PRO A 372 -4.66 4.11 17.02
C PRO A 372 -3.29 4.10 16.34
N MET A 373 -3.26 3.80 15.05
CA MET A 373 -2.16 4.14 14.16
C MET A 373 -2.63 5.17 13.13
N TRP A 374 -1.97 6.33 13.11
CA TRP A 374 -2.24 7.40 12.16
C TRP A 374 -1.25 7.34 11.00
N THR A 375 -1.74 7.46 9.78
CA THR A 375 -0.90 7.54 8.58
C THR A 375 -0.20 8.89 8.51
N VAL A 376 1.08 8.90 8.11
CA VAL A 376 1.87 10.11 7.84
C VAL A 376 2.66 9.94 6.54
N ALA A 377 2.93 11.06 5.88
CA ALA A 377 3.71 11.07 4.63
C ALA A 377 5.22 10.88 4.86
N ASP A 378 5.72 11.30 6.02
CA ASP A 378 7.13 11.23 6.42
C ASP A 378 7.18 11.04 7.94
N ILE A 379 7.63 9.87 8.38
CA ILE A 379 7.65 9.49 9.78
C ILE A 379 8.70 10.26 10.58
N ASP A 380 9.84 10.60 9.98
CA ASP A 380 10.92 11.29 10.67
C ASP A 380 10.50 12.74 10.96
N ALA A 381 9.86 13.39 9.98
CA ALA A 381 9.26 14.70 10.16
C ALA A 381 8.11 14.67 11.18
N ALA A 382 7.25 13.64 11.14
CA ALA A 382 6.14 13.52 12.08
C ALA A 382 6.63 13.33 13.53
N VAL A 383 7.63 12.48 13.75
CA VAL A 383 8.25 12.25 15.06
C VAL A 383 8.95 13.51 15.59
N ALA A 384 9.55 14.34 14.72
CA ALA A 384 10.03 15.67 15.12
C ALA A 384 8.87 16.57 15.63
N ARG A 385 7.75 16.62 14.89
CA ARG A 385 6.55 17.39 15.31
C ARG A 385 5.95 16.89 16.62
N VAL A 386 5.96 15.58 16.89
CA VAL A 386 5.56 15.02 18.20
C VAL A 386 6.37 15.67 19.33
N ARG A 387 7.70 15.69 19.20
CA ARG A 387 8.58 16.26 20.23
C ARG A 387 8.37 17.77 20.39
N GLU A 388 8.24 18.50 19.29
CA GLU A 388 7.98 19.95 19.28
C GLU A 388 6.66 20.31 19.99
N ALA A 389 5.62 19.49 19.80
CA ALA A 389 4.32 19.69 20.42
C ALA A 389 4.24 19.20 21.87
N GLY A 390 5.35 18.73 22.46
CA GLY A 390 5.41 18.28 23.86
C GLY A 390 5.01 16.81 24.07
N GLY A 391 4.85 16.04 23.00
CA GLY A 391 4.67 14.59 23.07
C GLY A 391 5.99 13.85 23.26
N THR A 392 5.89 12.53 23.47
CA THR A 392 7.06 11.65 23.67
C THR A 392 7.11 10.57 22.60
N VAL A 393 8.30 10.28 22.10
CA VAL A 393 8.56 9.15 21.21
C VAL A 393 9.00 7.98 22.09
N VAL A 394 8.15 6.97 22.20
CA VAL A 394 8.37 5.79 23.06
C VAL A 394 9.23 4.77 22.33
N GLU A 395 8.95 4.56 21.05
CA GLU A 395 9.74 3.73 20.14
C GLU A 395 10.08 4.56 18.91
N GLU A 396 11.37 4.70 18.61
CA GLU A 396 11.86 5.44 17.44
C GLU A 396 11.41 4.79 16.12
N PRO A 397 11.34 5.55 15.02
CA PRO A 397 11.04 5.03 13.69
C PRO A 397 11.87 3.78 13.36
N SER A 398 11.18 2.72 12.98
CA SER A 398 11.82 1.47 12.56
C SER A 398 11.08 0.83 11.39
N GLN A 399 11.82 0.14 10.53
CA GLN A 399 11.26 -0.59 9.39
C GLN A 399 10.51 -1.83 9.87
N GLN A 400 9.24 -1.94 9.49
CA GLN A 400 8.38 -3.09 9.67
C GLN A 400 8.07 -3.75 8.31
N PRO A 401 7.52 -4.98 8.29
CA PRO A 401 7.15 -5.65 7.04
C PRO A 401 6.08 -4.91 6.22
N TYR A 402 5.34 -4.00 6.85
CA TYR A 402 4.24 -3.24 6.24
C TYR A 402 4.57 -1.77 5.98
N GLY A 403 5.71 -1.25 6.42
CA GLY A 403 6.03 0.19 6.36
C GLY A 403 6.95 0.59 7.50
N LYS A 404 7.22 1.89 7.68
CA LYS A 404 7.89 2.37 8.90
C LYS A 404 6.85 2.66 9.98
N SER A 405 7.20 2.42 11.23
CA SER A 405 6.35 2.77 12.37
C SER A 405 7.12 3.35 13.54
N ALA A 406 6.45 4.17 14.34
CA ALA A 406 6.95 4.71 15.60
C ALA A 406 5.80 4.72 16.63
N LEU A 407 6.10 4.41 17.89
CA LEU A 407 5.13 4.53 19.00
C LEU A 407 5.37 5.84 19.74
N CYS A 408 4.31 6.62 19.93
CA CYS A 408 4.36 7.92 20.58
C CYS A 408 3.30 8.06 21.68
N THR A 409 3.46 9.09 22.50
CA THR A 409 2.39 9.67 23.32
C THR A 409 2.18 11.13 22.97
N ASP A 410 0.94 11.61 23.07
CA ASP A 410 0.66 13.05 22.99
C ASP A 410 1.10 13.80 24.26
N ASP A 411 0.89 15.12 24.28
CA ASP A 411 1.22 16.01 25.39
C ASP A 411 0.29 15.85 26.61
N GLN A 412 -0.60 14.87 26.56
CA GLN A 412 -1.54 14.50 27.61
C GLN A 412 -1.42 13.03 28.02
N GLY A 413 -0.59 12.22 27.32
CA GLY A 413 -0.30 10.83 27.65
C GLY A 413 -1.09 9.79 26.85
N ALA A 414 -1.89 10.19 25.85
CA ALA A 414 -2.56 9.23 24.96
C ALA A 414 -1.53 8.56 24.06
N ARG A 415 -1.53 7.23 24.00
CA ARG A 415 -0.63 6.46 23.12
C ARG A 415 -1.21 6.39 21.71
N PHE A 416 -0.34 6.51 20.72
CA PHE A 416 -0.67 6.29 19.31
C PHE A 416 0.57 5.84 18.53
N TYR A 417 0.38 5.11 17.44
CA TYR A 417 1.40 4.83 16.46
C TYR A 417 1.34 5.82 15.30
N LEU A 418 2.49 6.07 14.69
CA LEU A 418 2.61 6.70 13.37
C LEU A 418 3.03 5.62 12.37
N GLY A 419 2.43 5.64 11.18
CA GLY A 419 2.76 4.72 10.07
C GLY A 419 3.04 5.46 8.77
N GLU A 420 4.16 5.12 8.12
CA GLU A 420 4.51 5.54 6.75
C GLU A 420 4.51 4.28 5.88
N PHE A 421 3.62 4.21 4.89
CA PHE A 421 3.30 3.02 4.10
C PHE A 421 3.61 3.20 2.62
#